data_AF-A0A852RGA2-F1
#
_entry.id   AF-A0A852RGA2-F1
#
_cell.length_a   1.000
_cell.length_b   1.000
_cell.length_c   1.000
_cell.angle_alpha   90.00
_cell.angle_beta   90.00
_cell.angle_gamma   90.00
#
_symmetry.space_group_name_H-M   'P 1'
#
loop_
_entity.id
_entity.type
_entity.pdbx_description
1 polymer ?
#
loop_
_entity_poly.entity_id
_entity_poly.type
_entity_poly.pdbx_seq_one_letter_code
_entity_poly.pdbx_strand_id
1 'polypeptide(L)'
;MKPLYWIAIGLAVVVFTAAPADRYDVAEVLGCLLVLVGYVRLVRAAPDLPLRLTLGYLAVLALVVAAVLSPPGARAWLDDADPAVVWASSLPALGFQAALCHALGTRAREAGARSGWTWFVAETAILFSLVANVLYDGAGWRWLYGVGTVGLAGVLLVIVLCALLGSAPWAGAEPSEPEPSEDVSP
;
A
#
# COMPACT_ATOMS: atom_id res chain seq x y z
N MET A 1 -2.24 0.99 18.38
CA MET A 1 -2.59 0.50 17.02
C MET A 1 -1.40 -0.21 16.37
N LYS A 2 -1.64 -1.38 15.76
CA LYS A 2 -0.61 -2.21 15.14
C LYS A 2 -0.15 -1.62 13.79
N PRO A 3 1.09 -1.88 13.33
CA PRO A 3 1.66 -1.20 12.17
C PRO A 3 0.81 -1.31 10.90
N LEU A 4 0.34 -2.51 10.56
CA LEU A 4 -0.44 -2.73 9.34
C LEU A 4 -1.82 -2.06 9.38
N TYR A 5 -2.39 -1.78 10.56
CA TYR A 5 -3.66 -1.05 10.64
C TYR A 5 -3.52 0.41 10.20
N TRP A 6 -2.39 1.05 10.51
CA TRP A 6 -2.10 2.40 10.01
C TRP A 6 -1.99 2.42 8.49
N ILE A 7 -1.30 1.42 7.91
CA ILE A 7 -1.19 1.26 6.46
C ILE A 7 -2.57 1.02 5.83
N ALA A 8 -3.36 0.10 6.39
CA ALA A 8 -4.70 -0.19 5.91
C ALA A 8 -5.61 1.05 5.90
N ILE A 9 -5.64 1.80 7.01
CA ILE A 9 -6.44 3.02 7.13
C ILE A 9 -5.94 4.07 6.14
N GLY A 10 -4.62 4.29 6.03
CA GLY A 10 -4.07 5.27 5.11
C GLY A 10 -4.39 4.97 3.64
N LEU A 11 -4.23 3.71 3.23
CA LEU A 11 -4.63 3.25 1.90
C LEU A 11 -6.14 3.34 1.68
N ALA A 12 -6.96 3.01 2.67
CA ALA A 12 -8.41 3.12 2.57
C ALA A 12 -8.87 4.58 2.43
N VAL A 13 -8.22 5.53 3.12
CA VAL A 13 -8.49 6.96 2.93
C VAL A 13 -8.21 7.32 1.48
N VAL A 14 -6.97 7.13 1.00
CA VAL A 14 -6.57 7.39 -0.40
C VAL A 14 -7.55 6.80 -1.43
N VAL A 15 -7.92 5.53 -1.27
CA VAL A 15 -8.75 4.82 -2.27
C VAL A 15 -10.23 5.22 -2.22
N PHE A 16 -10.80 5.48 -1.03
CA PHE A 16 -12.24 5.70 -0.87
C PHE A 16 -12.64 7.17 -0.73
N THR A 17 -11.68 8.09 -0.62
CA THR A 17 -11.98 9.52 -0.59
C THR A 17 -11.62 10.17 -1.91
N ALA A 18 -12.60 10.83 -2.54
CA ALA A 18 -12.35 11.67 -3.69
C ALA A 18 -11.99 13.09 -3.23
N ALA A 19 -10.99 13.68 -3.87
CA ALA A 19 -10.62 15.06 -3.68
C ALA A 19 -11.75 16.02 -4.11
N PRO A 20 -12.10 17.04 -3.31
CA PRO A 20 -13.01 18.09 -3.78
C PRO A 20 -12.40 18.83 -4.98
N ALA A 21 -13.20 19.18 -5.98
CA ALA A 21 -12.69 19.78 -7.23
C ALA A 21 -11.94 21.11 -7.02
N ASP A 22 -12.35 21.92 -6.04
CA ASP A 22 -11.88 23.28 -5.82
C ASP A 22 -10.99 23.46 -4.57
N ARG A 23 -10.65 22.36 -3.87
CA ARG A 23 -9.90 22.43 -2.59
C ARG A 23 -8.60 21.63 -2.63
N TYR A 24 -7.82 21.70 -1.56
CA TYR A 24 -6.69 20.81 -1.40
C TYR A 24 -7.18 19.37 -1.18
N ASP A 25 -6.49 18.42 -1.81
CA ASP A 25 -6.67 17.01 -1.52
C ASP A 25 -5.94 16.68 -0.21
N VAL A 26 -6.62 16.98 0.90
CA VAL A 26 -6.11 16.70 2.24
C VAL A 26 -6.14 15.19 2.52
N ALA A 27 -7.04 14.45 1.86
CA ALA A 27 -7.25 13.05 2.15
C ALA A 27 -6.11 12.19 1.60
N GLU A 28 -5.65 12.44 0.37
CA GLU A 28 -4.48 11.78 -0.21
C GLU A 28 -3.22 12.01 0.66
N VAL A 29 -2.98 13.26 1.04
CA VAL A 29 -1.82 13.63 1.88
C VAL A 29 -1.88 12.96 3.24
N LEU A 30 -3.04 12.99 3.91
CA LEU A 30 -3.23 12.33 5.19
C LEU A 30 -3.10 10.82 5.05
N GLY A 31 -3.67 10.21 4.01
CA GLY A 31 -3.56 8.78 3.76
C GLY A 31 -2.11 8.33 3.56
N CYS A 32 -1.33 9.03 2.73
CA CYS A 32 0.11 8.78 2.58
C CYS A 32 0.88 8.96 3.89
N LEU A 33 0.53 9.96 4.70
CA LEU A 33 1.15 10.18 6.01
C LEU A 33 0.88 9.01 6.96
N LEU A 34 -0.35 8.51 6.99
CA LEU A 34 -0.74 7.33 7.79
C LEU A 34 0.02 6.08 7.34
N VAL A 35 0.18 5.88 6.02
CA VAL A 35 0.99 4.79 5.47
C VAL A 35 2.45 4.90 5.93
N LEU A 36 3.04 6.11 5.86
CA LEU A 36 4.40 6.35 6.32
C LEU A 36 4.56 6.06 7.82
N VAL A 37 3.62 6.51 8.66
CA VAL A 37 3.59 6.18 10.09
C VAL A 37 3.51 4.66 10.30
N GLY A 38 2.63 3.98 9.57
CA GLY A 38 2.52 2.52 9.62
C GLY A 38 3.82 1.81 9.26
N TYR A 39 4.48 2.26 8.19
CA TYR A 39 5.78 1.75 7.77
C TYR A 39 6.89 1.99 8.81
N VAL A 40 6.99 3.20 9.37
CA VAL A 40 7.99 3.51 10.41
C VAL A 40 7.81 2.60 11.63
N ARG A 41 6.56 2.32 12.01
CA ARG A 41 6.26 1.41 13.12
C ARG A 41 6.54 -0.05 12.76
N LEU A 42 6.27 -0.45 11.52
CA LEU A 42 6.56 -1.80 11.03
C LEU A 42 8.07 -2.07 11.09
N VAL A 43 8.89 -1.13 10.60
CA VAL A 43 10.35 -1.24 10.62
C VAL A 43 10.93 -1.29 12.03
N ARG A 44 10.32 -0.58 12.99
CA ARG A 44 10.74 -0.65 14.40
C ARG A 44 10.41 -2.00 15.02
N ALA A 45 9.26 -2.58 14.67
CA ALA A 45 8.82 -3.87 15.19
C ALA A 45 9.49 -5.07 14.50
N ALA A 46 9.85 -4.93 13.22
CA ALA A 46 10.51 -5.93 12.38
C ALA A 46 11.76 -5.31 11.73
N PRO A 47 12.90 -5.20 12.44
CA PRO A 47 14.10 -4.53 11.95
C PRO A 47 14.76 -5.24 10.77
N ASP A 48 14.52 -6.54 10.64
CA ASP A 48 14.95 -7.46 9.60
C ASP A 48 13.97 -7.51 8.40
N LEU A 49 13.04 -6.55 8.29
CA LEU A 49 12.13 -6.43 7.15
C LEU A 49 12.92 -6.28 5.84
N PRO A 50 12.72 -7.16 4.85
CA PRO A 50 13.38 -7.03 3.55
C PRO A 50 12.92 -5.75 2.83
N LEU A 51 13.77 -5.23 1.93
CA LEU A 51 13.51 -4.02 1.14
C LEU A 51 13.22 -2.75 1.97
N ARG A 52 13.62 -2.73 3.25
CA ARG A 52 13.36 -1.62 4.17
C ARG A 52 13.70 -0.25 3.57
N LEU A 53 14.89 -0.06 2.99
CA LEU A 53 15.28 1.22 2.39
C LEU A 53 14.39 1.61 1.21
N THR A 54 14.11 0.66 0.32
CA THR A 54 13.22 0.84 -0.83
C THR A 54 11.82 1.25 -0.40
N LEU A 55 11.25 0.57 0.60
CA LEU A 55 9.94 0.89 1.17
C LEU A 55 9.91 2.30 1.77
N GLY A 56 10.96 2.69 2.50
CA GLY A 56 11.06 4.03 3.09
C GLY A 56 11.14 5.11 2.02
N TYR A 57 11.95 4.90 1.00
CA TYR A 57 12.07 5.82 -0.14
C TYR A 57 10.73 5.98 -0.87
N LEU A 58 10.06 4.88 -1.19
CA LEU A 58 8.78 4.90 -1.91
C LEU A 58 7.65 5.52 -1.08
N ALA A 59 7.59 5.25 0.23
CA ALA A 59 6.60 5.87 1.11
C ALA A 59 6.77 7.39 1.22
N VAL A 60 8.02 7.86 1.34
CA VAL A 60 8.33 9.30 1.37
C VAL A 60 8.03 9.93 0.01
N LEU A 61 8.44 9.30 -1.08
CA LEU A 61 8.21 9.82 -2.42
C LEU A 61 6.70 9.88 -2.75
N ALA A 62 5.92 8.88 -2.34
CA ALA A 62 4.46 8.90 -2.47
C ALA A 62 3.84 10.08 -1.70
N LEU A 63 4.28 10.33 -0.46
CA LEU A 63 3.82 11.48 0.32
C LEU A 63 4.21 12.81 -0.33
N VAL A 64 5.42 12.92 -0.89
CA VAL A 64 5.86 14.12 -1.61
C VAL A 64 5.00 14.37 -2.84
N VAL A 65 4.75 13.33 -3.64
CA VAL A 65 3.88 13.43 -4.82
C VAL A 65 2.46 13.82 -4.41
N ALA A 66 1.89 13.17 -3.40
CA ALA A 66 0.58 13.53 -2.85
C ALA A 66 0.53 15.00 -2.40
N ALA A 67 1.56 15.50 -1.71
CA ALA A 67 1.62 16.88 -1.25
C ALA A 67 1.74 17.88 -2.41
N VAL A 68 2.55 17.56 -3.43
CA VAL A 68 2.74 18.40 -4.62
C VAL A 68 1.47 18.45 -5.47
N LEU A 69 0.75 17.33 -5.59
CA LEU A 69 -0.49 17.22 -6.34
C LEU A 69 -1.73 17.58 -5.53
N SER A 70 -1.62 17.87 -4.24
CA SER A 70 -2.78 18.25 -3.41
C SER A 70 -3.51 19.52 -3.89
N PRO A 71 -2.83 20.61 -4.32
CA PRO A 71 -3.49 21.83 -4.76
C PRO A 71 -4.39 21.58 -6.00
N PRO A 72 -5.57 22.22 -6.08
CA PRO A 72 -6.51 21.98 -7.19
C PRO A 72 -5.90 22.31 -8.56
N GLY A 73 -5.05 23.34 -8.64
CA GLY A 73 -4.36 23.69 -9.88
C GLY A 73 -3.33 22.64 -10.35
N ALA A 74 -2.70 21.91 -9.42
CA ALA A 74 -1.78 20.83 -9.76
C ALA A 74 -2.52 19.59 -10.29
N ARG A 75 -3.70 19.29 -9.73
CA ARG A 75 -4.57 18.21 -10.21
C ARG A 75 -5.14 18.51 -11.58
N ALA A 76 -5.68 19.72 -11.77
CA ALA A 76 -6.17 20.15 -13.09
C ALA A 76 -5.06 20.08 -14.16
N TRP A 77 -3.84 20.50 -13.82
CA TRP A 77 -2.69 20.34 -14.72
C TRP A 77 -2.38 18.86 -15.03
N LEU A 78 -2.47 17.98 -14.03
CA LEU A 78 -2.21 16.55 -14.21
C LEU A 78 -3.30 15.88 -15.05
N ASP A 79 -4.56 16.29 -14.88
CA ASP A 79 -5.70 15.79 -15.67
C ASP A 79 -5.56 16.13 -17.16
N ASP A 80 -4.91 17.25 -17.48
CA ASP A 80 -4.59 17.68 -18.85
C ASP A 80 -3.22 17.17 -19.35
N ALA A 81 -2.45 16.48 -18.50
CA ALA A 81 -1.10 16.02 -18.85
C ALA A 81 -1.11 14.76 -19.75
N ASP A 82 0.05 14.45 -20.33
CA ASP A 82 0.25 13.20 -21.06
C ASP A 82 -0.05 11.99 -20.15
N PRO A 83 -0.78 10.96 -20.61
CA PRO A 83 -1.06 9.75 -19.84
C PRO A 83 0.17 9.13 -19.16
N ALA A 84 1.36 9.24 -19.78
CA ALA A 84 2.62 8.77 -19.19
C ALA A 84 2.97 9.51 -17.89
N VAL A 85 2.67 10.81 -17.79
CA VAL A 85 2.89 11.62 -16.57
C VAL A 85 1.90 11.24 -15.49
N VAL A 86 0.62 11.05 -15.85
CA VAL A 86 -0.43 10.59 -14.93
C VAL A 86 -0.05 9.23 -14.34
N TRP A 87 0.38 8.30 -15.18
CA TRP A 87 0.88 6.99 -14.76
C TRP A 87 2.11 7.12 -13.84
N ALA A 88 3.10 7.92 -14.23
CA ALA A 88 4.34 8.11 -13.48
C ALA A 88 4.09 8.63 -12.06
N SER A 89 3.09 9.50 -11.89
CA SER A 89 2.70 10.04 -10.58
C SER A 89 2.24 8.96 -9.58
N SER A 90 1.67 7.87 -10.07
CA SER A 90 1.17 6.76 -9.23
C SER A 90 2.24 5.74 -8.87
N LEU A 91 3.41 5.77 -9.53
CA LEU A 91 4.48 4.78 -9.34
C LEU A 91 5.02 4.67 -7.91
N PRO A 92 5.25 5.77 -7.17
CA PRO A 92 5.77 5.67 -5.80
C PRO A 92 4.79 4.92 -4.88
N ALA A 93 3.50 5.20 -4.98
CA ALA A 93 2.47 4.57 -4.16
C ALA A 93 2.26 3.09 -4.53
N LEU A 94 2.11 2.78 -5.82
CA LEU A 94 1.95 1.40 -6.29
C LEU A 94 3.22 0.57 -6.08
N GLY A 95 4.39 1.17 -6.28
CA GLY A 95 5.68 0.55 -6.00
C GLY A 95 5.84 0.23 -4.52
N PHE A 96 5.44 1.14 -3.62
CA PHE A 96 5.45 0.88 -2.18
C PHE A 96 4.59 -0.35 -1.85
N GLN A 97 3.36 -0.41 -2.39
CA GLN A 97 2.44 -1.51 -2.12
C GLN A 97 2.96 -2.85 -2.66
N ALA A 98 3.50 -2.89 -3.89
CA ALA A 98 4.11 -4.09 -4.46
C ALA A 98 5.31 -4.57 -3.62
N ALA A 99 6.22 -3.67 -3.25
CA ALA A 99 7.36 -3.99 -2.39
C ALA A 99 6.93 -4.44 -0.98
N LEU A 100 5.85 -3.86 -0.45
CA LEU A 100 5.30 -4.23 0.86
C LEU A 100 4.74 -5.65 0.81
N CYS A 101 3.98 -5.97 -0.24
CA CYS A 101 3.48 -7.32 -0.49
C CYS A 101 4.62 -8.33 -0.60
N HIS A 102 5.67 -8.01 -1.35
CA HIS A 102 6.84 -8.86 -1.48
C HIS A 102 7.50 -9.14 -0.11
N ALA A 103 7.71 -8.08 0.67
CA ALA A 103 8.36 -8.17 1.97
C ALA A 103 7.53 -8.97 2.98
N LEU A 104 6.23 -8.68 3.08
CA LEU A 104 5.32 -9.38 4.00
C LEU A 104 5.02 -10.81 3.54
N GLY A 105 4.93 -11.06 2.23
CA GLY A 105 4.79 -12.38 1.65
C GLY A 105 5.97 -13.28 2.01
N THR A 106 7.19 -12.75 1.90
CA THR A 106 8.43 -13.45 2.28
C THR A 106 8.43 -13.79 3.77
N ARG A 107 8.19 -12.81 4.65
CA ARG A 107 8.13 -13.04 6.10
C ARG A 107 7.03 -14.02 6.52
N ALA A 108 5.84 -13.90 5.94
CA ALA A 108 4.75 -14.79 6.23
C ALA A 108 5.11 -16.23 5.84
N ARG A 109 5.79 -16.44 4.70
CA ARG A 109 6.27 -17.77 4.31
C ARG A 109 7.34 -18.31 5.23
N GLU A 110 8.31 -17.50 5.62
CA GLU A 110 9.37 -17.88 6.58
C GLU A 110 8.78 -18.28 7.94
N ALA A 111 7.70 -17.61 8.35
CA ALA A 111 6.93 -17.95 9.55
C ALA A 111 5.94 -19.13 9.34
N GLY A 112 5.94 -19.79 8.17
CA GLY A 112 5.04 -20.91 7.86
C GLY A 112 3.56 -20.52 7.66
N ALA A 113 3.25 -19.23 7.55
CA ALA A 113 1.89 -18.73 7.38
C ALA A 113 1.40 -18.89 5.93
N ARG A 114 0.22 -19.49 5.76
CA ARG A 114 -0.42 -19.70 4.44
C ARG A 114 -0.73 -18.39 3.71
N SER A 115 -0.94 -17.31 4.45
CA SER A 115 -1.20 -15.97 3.90
C SER A 115 -0.06 -15.42 3.05
N GLY A 116 1.15 -15.98 3.15
CA GLY A 116 2.29 -15.55 2.33
C GLY A 116 2.01 -15.58 0.83
N TRP A 117 1.26 -16.56 0.34
CA TRP A 117 0.86 -16.62 -1.07
C TRP A 117 -0.08 -15.51 -1.49
N THR A 118 -1.01 -15.10 -0.62
CA THR A 118 -1.99 -14.06 -0.93
C THR A 118 -1.34 -12.69 -1.10
N TRP A 119 -0.24 -12.43 -0.38
CA TRP A 119 0.58 -11.24 -0.60
C TRP A 119 1.21 -11.22 -2.00
N PHE A 120 1.78 -12.34 -2.46
CA PHE A 120 2.34 -12.43 -3.82
C PHE A 120 1.27 -12.29 -4.92
N VAL A 121 0.04 -12.72 -4.66
CA VAL A 121 -1.09 -12.46 -5.57
C VAL A 121 -1.37 -10.96 -5.67
N ALA A 122 -1.42 -10.24 -4.54
CA ALA A 122 -1.60 -8.79 -4.54
C ALA A 122 -0.44 -8.06 -5.25
N GLU A 123 0.81 -8.45 -4.97
CA GLU A 123 2.00 -7.96 -5.66
C GLU A 123 1.89 -8.14 -7.18
N THR A 124 1.56 -9.35 -7.63
CA THR A 124 1.45 -9.68 -9.05
C THR A 124 0.36 -8.85 -9.72
N ALA A 125 -0.80 -8.68 -9.07
CA ALA A 125 -1.89 -7.86 -9.61
C ALA A 125 -1.48 -6.40 -9.81
N ILE A 126 -0.75 -5.83 -8.85
CA ILE A 126 -0.23 -4.45 -8.93
C ILE A 126 0.82 -4.33 -10.04
N LEU A 127 1.82 -5.21 -10.07
CA LEU A 127 2.88 -5.19 -11.07
C LEU A 127 2.34 -5.42 -12.48
N PHE A 128 1.38 -6.33 -12.64
CA PHE A 128 0.71 -6.57 -13.91
C PHE A 128 -0.01 -5.31 -14.39
N SER A 129 -0.72 -4.60 -13.52
CA SER A 129 -1.38 -3.34 -13.87
C SER A 129 -0.38 -2.24 -14.26
N LEU A 130 0.76 -2.15 -13.56
CA LEU A 130 1.81 -1.20 -13.90
C LEU A 130 2.38 -1.43 -15.31
N VAL A 131 2.70 -2.69 -15.64
CA VAL A 131 3.23 -3.07 -16.96
C VAL A 131 2.17 -2.92 -18.04
N ALA A 132 0.92 -3.30 -17.75
CA ALA A 132 -0.16 -3.25 -18.72
C ALA A 132 -0.47 -1.83 -19.19
N ASN A 133 -0.40 -0.82 -18.32
CA ASN A 133 -0.56 0.58 -18.74
C ASN A 133 0.50 0.99 -19.76
N VAL A 134 1.77 0.63 -19.53
CA VAL A 134 2.86 0.92 -20.48
C VAL A 134 2.64 0.21 -21.82
N LEU A 135 2.14 -1.03 -21.82
CA LEU A 135 1.85 -1.76 -23.06
C LEU A 135 0.62 -1.20 -23.79
N TYR A 136 -0.40 -0.78 -23.04
CA TYR A 136 -1.61 -0.17 -23.61
C TYR A 136 -1.27 1.15 -24.31
N ASP A 137 -0.62 2.07 -23.61
CA ASP A 137 -0.31 3.41 -24.12
C ASP A 137 0.90 3.40 -25.07
N GLY A 138 1.95 2.64 -24.74
CA GLY A 138 3.21 2.62 -25.48
C GLY A 138 3.23 1.67 -26.69
N ALA A 139 2.67 0.46 -26.55
CA ALA A 139 2.64 -0.53 -27.63
C ALA A 139 1.30 -0.55 -28.40
N GLY A 140 0.32 0.27 -28.00
CA GLY A 140 -0.98 0.35 -28.64
C GLY A 140 -1.85 -0.91 -28.44
N TRP A 141 -1.59 -1.69 -27.38
CA TRP A 141 -2.28 -2.95 -27.11
C TRP A 141 -3.67 -2.71 -26.52
N ARG A 142 -4.60 -2.25 -27.37
CA ARG A 142 -5.97 -1.86 -26.97
C ARG A 142 -6.79 -2.98 -26.30
N TRP A 143 -6.41 -4.24 -26.50
CA TRP A 143 -7.05 -5.39 -25.86
C TRP A 143 -6.82 -5.44 -24.34
N LEU A 144 -5.83 -4.71 -23.81
CA LEU A 144 -5.59 -4.54 -22.37
C LEU A 144 -6.55 -3.54 -21.69
N TYR A 145 -7.57 -3.07 -22.42
CA TYR A 145 -8.60 -2.20 -21.87
C TYR A 145 -9.24 -2.83 -20.62
N GLY A 146 -9.33 -2.05 -19.53
CA GLY A 146 -9.90 -2.51 -18.26
C GLY A 146 -8.92 -3.22 -17.32
N VAL A 147 -7.66 -3.46 -17.69
CA VAL A 147 -6.66 -4.06 -16.80
C VAL A 147 -6.37 -3.20 -15.56
N GLY A 148 -6.67 -1.89 -15.60
CA GLY A 148 -6.66 -1.03 -14.41
C GLY A 148 -7.51 -1.58 -13.25
N THR A 149 -8.59 -2.32 -13.54
CA THR A 149 -9.41 -2.97 -12.50
C THR A 149 -8.67 -4.07 -11.74
N VAL A 150 -7.71 -4.75 -12.39
CA VAL A 150 -6.85 -5.76 -11.76
C VAL A 150 -5.90 -5.09 -10.78
N GLY A 151 -5.33 -3.94 -11.15
CA GLY A 151 -4.50 -3.13 -10.27
C GLY A 151 -5.27 -2.70 -9.02
N LEU A 152 -6.47 -2.14 -9.21
CA LEU A 152 -7.34 -1.75 -8.11
C LEU A 152 -7.71 -2.93 -7.21
N ALA A 153 -8.03 -4.10 -7.77
CA ALA A 153 -8.28 -5.31 -6.99
C ALA A 153 -7.06 -5.73 -6.16
N GLY A 154 -5.85 -5.58 -6.71
CA GLY A 154 -4.59 -5.74 -5.99
C GLY A 154 -4.48 -4.80 -4.79
N VAL A 155 -4.67 -3.49 -5.00
CA VAL A 155 -4.66 -2.48 -3.93
C VAL A 155 -5.69 -2.79 -2.83
N LEU A 156 -6.92 -3.13 -3.22
CA LEU A 156 -7.98 -3.50 -2.27
C LEU A 156 -7.60 -4.75 -1.46
N LEU A 157 -6.98 -5.75 -2.11
CA LEU A 157 -6.47 -6.93 -1.43
C LEU A 157 -5.36 -6.56 -0.44
N VAL A 158 -4.48 -5.60 -0.74
CA VAL A 158 -3.48 -5.09 0.23
C VAL A 158 -4.15 -4.49 1.45
N ILE A 159 -5.19 -3.66 1.27
CA ILE A 159 -5.96 -3.08 2.37
C ILE A 159 -6.55 -4.18 3.25
N VAL A 160 -7.21 -5.16 2.64
CA VAL A 160 -7.83 -6.30 3.34
C VAL A 160 -6.79 -7.12 4.08
N LEU A 161 -5.66 -7.45 3.45
CA LEU A 161 -4.59 -8.22 4.08
C LEU A 161 -3.99 -7.46 5.26
N CYS A 162 -3.75 -6.16 5.13
CA CYS A 162 -3.26 -5.32 6.23
C CYS A 162 -4.26 -5.27 7.41
N ALA A 163 -5.56 -5.18 7.11
CA ALA A 163 -6.62 -5.13 8.12
C ALA A 163 -6.83 -6.49 8.82
N LEU A 164 -6.81 -7.61 8.09
CA LEU A 164 -7.05 -8.93 8.66
C LEU A 164 -5.81 -9.50 9.35
N LEU A 165 -4.63 -9.25 8.82
CA LEU A 165 -3.37 -9.84 9.29
C LEU A 165 -2.55 -8.87 10.14
N GLY A 166 -3.05 -7.65 10.41
CA GLY A 166 -2.34 -6.67 11.21
C GLY A 166 -2.12 -7.06 12.67
N SER A 167 -2.80 -8.11 13.15
CA SER A 167 -2.57 -8.73 14.45
C SER A 167 -1.50 -9.82 14.47
N ALA A 168 -0.96 -10.22 13.31
CA ALA A 168 -0.06 -11.33 13.22
C ALA A 168 1.34 -10.99 13.77
N PRO A 169 1.97 -11.88 14.57
CA PRO A 169 3.26 -11.62 15.19
C PRO A 169 4.39 -11.46 14.15
N TRP A 170 4.33 -12.20 13.04
CA TRP A 170 5.30 -12.06 11.93
C TRP A 170 5.22 -10.69 11.23
N ALA A 171 4.13 -9.95 11.42
CA ALA A 171 3.90 -8.61 10.91
C ALA A 171 4.19 -7.50 11.94
N GLY A 172 4.94 -7.81 13.02
CA GLY A 172 5.34 -6.85 14.03
C GLY A 172 4.23 -6.47 15.02
N ALA A 173 3.20 -7.31 15.16
CA ALA A 173 2.29 -7.22 16.29
C ALA A 173 2.96 -7.75 17.55
N GLU A 174 2.85 -7.00 18.66
CA GLU A 174 3.28 -7.49 19.97
C GLU A 174 2.53 -8.80 20.32
N PRO A 175 3.21 -9.80 20.91
CA PRO A 175 2.55 -10.98 21.44
C PRO A 175 1.49 -10.56 22.45
N SER A 176 0.26 -11.06 22.33
CA SER A 176 -0.72 -10.90 23.40
C SER A 176 -0.18 -11.58 24.65
N GLU A 177 0.00 -10.84 25.75
CA GLU A 177 0.29 -11.47 27.04
C GLU A 177 -0.83 -12.47 27.36
N PRO A 178 -0.51 -13.72 27.74
CA PRO A 178 -1.52 -14.68 28.14
C PRO A 178 -2.25 -14.14 29.38
N GLU A 179 -3.58 -14.14 29.35
CA GLU A 179 -4.41 -13.87 30.53
C GLU A 179 -3.92 -14.75 31.69
N PRO A 180 -3.74 -14.19 32.90
CA PRO A 180 -3.41 -15.00 34.06
C PRO A 180 -4.48 -16.06 34.18
N SER A 181 -4.10 -17.34 34.07
CA SER A 181 -4.98 -18.43 34.42
C SER A 181 -5.47 -18.17 35.83
N GLU A 182 -6.76 -17.89 36.00
CA GLU A 182 -7.41 -18.00 37.30
C GLU A 182 -7.21 -19.47 37.72
N ASP A 183 -6.15 -19.69 38.50
CA ASP A 183 -5.95 -20.91 39.26
C ASP A 183 -7.17 -21.06 40.15
N VAL A 184 -8.14 -21.84 39.67
CA VAL A 184 -9.20 -22.41 40.49
C VAL A 184 -8.50 -23.36 41.45
N SER A 185 -8.09 -22.82 42.60
CA SER A 185 -7.63 -23.60 43.75
C SER A 185 -8.79 -24.46 44.29
N PRO A 186 -8.46 -25.65 44.84
CA PRO A 186 -9.35 -26.81 44.97
C PRO A 186 -10.50 -26.68 45.97
#